data_AF-A0A5N4C0A5-F1
#
_entry.id   AF-A0A5N4C0A5-F1
#
_cell.length_a   1.000
_cell.length_b   1.000
_cell.length_c   1.000
_cell.angle_alpha   90.00
_cell.angle_beta   90.00
_cell.angle_gamma   90.00
#
_symmetry.space_group_name_H-M   'P 1'
#
loop_
_entity.id
_entity.type
_entity.pdbx_description
1 polymer ?
#
loop_
_entity_poly.entity_id
_entity_poly.type
_entity_poly.pdbx_seq_one_letter_code
_entity_poly.pdbx_strand_id
1 'polypeptide(L)'
;MTYGFKMANSVTDLRVTGMLKDVEDDMQRRVKSTRSRQGEERDPEVELEHQQCLAVFSRVKFTRVLLTVLIAFTKKETSAVAEAQKLMVQAADLLSAIHNSLHHGIQAQNDTTKGDQKQYCRIWPSLVSYCLD
;
A
#
# COMPACT_ATOMS: atom_id res chain seq x y z
N MET A 1 -16.58 3.43 -20.95
CA MET A 1 -16.27 2.72 -22.21
C MET A 1 -15.16 1.71 -21.89
N THR A 2 -15.46 0.43 -21.73
CA THR A 2 -14.44 -0.62 -21.56
C THR A 2 -14.22 -1.25 -22.92
N TYR A 3 -13.01 -1.14 -23.46
CA TYR A 3 -12.60 -1.64 -24.78
C TYR A 3 -12.66 -3.18 -24.85
N GLY A 4 -13.86 -3.77 -24.84
CA GLY A 4 -14.07 -5.23 -24.90
C GLY A 4 -13.64 -6.01 -23.65
N PHE A 5 -12.98 -5.39 -22.68
CA PHE A 5 -12.58 -6.03 -21.43
C PHE A 5 -13.79 -6.24 -20.51
N LYS A 6 -14.06 -7.51 -20.18
CA LYS A 6 -14.97 -7.87 -19.09
C LYS A 6 -14.27 -7.57 -17.77
N MET A 7 -14.70 -6.49 -17.11
CA MET A 7 -14.33 -6.21 -15.74
C MET A 7 -14.84 -7.35 -14.83
N ALA A 8 -14.13 -7.61 -13.73
CA ALA A 8 -14.52 -8.62 -12.74
C ALA A 8 -15.74 -8.14 -11.93
N ASN A 9 -16.89 -8.02 -12.59
CA ASN A 9 -18.13 -7.49 -12.02
C ASN A 9 -18.71 -8.35 -10.89
N SER A 10 -18.16 -9.55 -10.68
CA SER A 10 -18.50 -10.43 -9.56
C SER A 10 -17.88 -10.01 -8.23
N VAL A 11 -16.89 -9.11 -8.24
CA VAL A 11 -16.22 -8.62 -7.04
C VAL A 11 -16.72 -7.21 -6.74
N THR A 12 -17.45 -7.06 -5.64
CA THR A 12 -18.00 -5.78 -5.20
C THR A 12 -16.96 -4.94 -4.47
N ASP A 13 -17.12 -3.61 -4.47
CA ASP A 13 -16.30 -2.69 -3.68
C ASP A 13 -16.25 -3.07 -2.19
N LEU A 14 -17.38 -3.52 -1.64
CA LEU A 14 -17.47 -4.02 -0.26
C LEU A 14 -16.59 -5.26 -0.05
N ARG A 15 -16.55 -6.18 -1.02
CA ARG A 15 -15.72 -7.38 -0.94
C ARG A 15 -14.23 -7.04 -1.02
N VAL A 16 -13.84 -6.14 -1.93
CA VAL A 16 -12.44 -5.70 -2.05
C VAL A 16 -11.97 -5.01 -0.77
N THR A 17 -12.77 -4.08 -0.25
CA THR A 17 -12.42 -3.35 0.97
C THR A 17 -12.34 -4.27 2.19
N GLY A 18 -13.22 -5.27 2.30
CA GLY A 18 -13.16 -6.32 3.32
C GLY A 18 -11.88 -7.15 3.23
N MET A 19 -11.55 -7.67 2.03
CA MET A 19 -10.32 -8.47 1.84
C MET A 19 -9.06 -7.66 2.15
N LEU A 20 -9.00 -6.38 1.76
CA LEU A 20 -7.87 -5.51 2.11
C LEU A 20 -7.80 -5.24 3.62
N LYS A 21 -8.95 -5.19 4.31
CA LYS A 21 -8.99 -5.02 5.76
C LYS A 21 -8.45 -6.25 6.48
N ASP A 22 -8.79 -7.45 6.02
CA ASP A 22 -8.23 -8.70 6.58
C ASP A 22 -6.70 -8.75 6.46
N VAL A 23 -6.16 -8.33 5.31
CA VAL A 23 -4.71 -8.23 5.09
C VAL A 23 -4.08 -7.16 5.96
N GLU A 24 -4.71 -5.98 6.09
CA GLU A 24 -4.24 -4.93 7.00
C GLU A 24 -4.16 -5.43 8.44
N ASP A 25 -5.18 -6.13 8.92
CA ASP A 25 -5.24 -6.64 10.28
C ASP A 25 -4.20 -7.74 10.52
N ASP A 26 -3.93 -8.58 9.51
CA ASP A 26 -2.83 -9.55 9.59
C ASP A 26 -1.47 -8.87 9.70
N MET A 27 -1.21 -7.86 8.87
CA MET A 27 0.03 -7.09 8.95
C MET A 27 0.15 -6.34 10.27
N GLN A 28 -0.95 -5.82 10.81
CA GLN A 28 -0.95 -5.16 12.10
C GLN A 28 -0.58 -6.11 13.24
N ARG A 29 -1.03 -7.38 13.18
CA ARG A 29 -0.62 -8.41 14.14
C ARG A 29 0.89 -8.68 14.06
N ARG A 30 1.45 -8.78 12.85
CA ARG A 30 2.90 -8.99 12.65
C ARG A 30 3.75 -7.82 13.13
N VAL A 31 3.31 -6.59 12.90
CA VAL A 31 3.98 -5.39 13.44
C VAL A 31 4.00 -5.43 14.97
N LYS A 32 2.91 -5.87 15.60
CA LYS A 32 2.84 -6.00 17.07
C LYS A 32 3.72 -7.13 17.61
N SER A 33 3.85 -8.25 16.88
CA SER A 33 4.67 -9.39 17.31
C SER A 33 6.16 -9.16 17.13
N THR A 34 6.56 -8.41 16.10
CA THR A 34 7.96 -8.04 15.84
C THR A 34 8.42 -6.82 16.63
N ARG A 35 7.50 -6.13 17.33
CA ARG A 35 7.82 -4.98 18.17
C ARG A 35 8.64 -5.42 19.38
N SER A 36 9.81 -4.82 19.55
CA SER A 36 10.68 -5.06 20.70
C SER A 36 10.00 -4.71 22.03
N ARG A 37 10.27 -5.51 23.06
CA ARG A 37 9.95 -5.15 24.45
C ARG A 37 10.97 -4.13 24.96
N GLN A 38 10.55 -3.28 25.90
CA GLN A 38 11.45 -2.30 26.50
C GLN A 38 12.52 -3.00 27.33
N GLY A 39 13.80 -2.71 27.06
CA GLY A 39 14.94 -3.16 27.88
C GLY A 39 15.70 -4.38 27.38
N GLU A 40 15.35 -4.95 26.21
CA GLU A 40 16.08 -6.07 25.60
C GLU A 40 17.16 -5.57 24.62
N GLU A 41 18.35 -6.17 24.66
CA GLU A 41 19.44 -5.92 23.69
C GLU A 41 19.04 -6.50 22.33
N ARG A 42 19.24 -5.73 21.26
CA ARG A 42 18.54 -5.95 20.00
C ARG A 42 19.41 -6.65 18.96
N ASP A 43 18.94 -7.80 18.50
CA ASP A 43 19.47 -8.42 17.28
C ASP A 43 19.15 -7.51 16.07
N PRO A 44 20.16 -7.09 15.28
CA PRO A 44 19.95 -6.30 14.07
C PRO A 44 19.00 -6.96 13.07
N GLU A 45 18.93 -8.29 13.02
CA GLU A 45 18.04 -9.00 12.09
C GLU A 45 16.56 -8.81 12.46
N VAL A 46 16.25 -8.88 13.75
CA VAL A 46 14.89 -8.68 14.29
C VAL A 46 14.42 -7.23 14.13
N GLU A 47 15.32 -6.25 14.26
CA GLU A 47 14.98 -4.86 13.96
C GLU A 47 14.69 -4.64 12.48
N LEU A 48 15.49 -5.23 11.60
CA LEU A 48 15.25 -5.14 10.17
C LEU A 48 13.89 -5.74 9.80
N GLU A 49 13.54 -6.91 10.35
CA GLU A 49 12.23 -7.54 10.15
C GLU A 49 11.09 -6.61 10.61
N HIS A 50 11.24 -5.97 11.78
CA HIS A 50 10.25 -5.04 12.29
C HIS A 50 10.05 -3.83 11.36
N GLN A 51 11.15 -3.23 10.89
CA GLN A 51 11.12 -2.10 9.96
C GLN A 51 10.45 -2.48 8.63
N GLN A 52 10.74 -3.68 8.11
CA GLN A 52 10.09 -4.21 6.91
C GLN A 52 8.60 -4.47 7.12
N CYS A 53 8.19 -5.01 8.28
CA CYS A 53 6.78 -5.20 8.63
C CYS A 53 6.04 -3.85 8.67
N LEU A 54 6.65 -2.82 9.27
CA LEU A 54 6.08 -1.46 9.30
C LEU A 54 5.96 -0.86 7.90
N ALA A 55 6.95 -1.09 7.05
CA ALA A 55 6.98 -0.64 5.66
C ALA A 55 5.81 -1.24 4.87
N VAL A 56 5.59 -2.56 4.98
CA VAL A 56 4.48 -3.26 4.30
C VAL A 56 3.14 -2.82 4.87
N PHE A 57 3.00 -2.78 6.20
CA PHE A 57 1.77 -2.35 6.86
C PHE A 57 1.31 -0.96 6.42
N SER A 58 2.24 0.01 6.37
CA SER A 58 1.94 1.38 5.97
C SER A 58 1.42 1.46 4.53
N ARG A 59 2.02 0.69 3.61
CA ARG A 59 1.59 0.61 2.19
C ARG A 59 0.23 -0.04 2.01
N VAL A 60 -0.03 -1.16 2.71
CA VAL A 60 -1.31 -1.86 2.68
C VAL A 60 -2.42 -0.96 3.22
N LYS A 61 -2.19 -0.34 4.39
CA LYS A 61 -3.15 0.57 5.02
C LYS A 61 -3.44 1.78 4.11
N PHE A 62 -2.42 2.39 3.54
CA PHE A 62 -2.57 3.50 2.60
C PHE A 62 -3.42 3.10 1.40
N THR A 63 -3.11 1.95 0.78
CA THR A 63 -3.84 1.44 -0.39
C THR A 63 -5.31 1.20 -0.07
N ARG A 64 -5.62 0.59 1.09
CA ARG A 64 -7.00 0.38 1.52
C ARG A 64 -7.73 1.71 1.74
N VAL A 65 -7.13 2.63 2.48
CA VAL A 65 -7.74 3.94 2.78
C VAL A 65 -7.96 4.74 1.49
N LEU A 66 -6.97 4.79 0.60
CA LEU A 66 -7.09 5.47 -0.69
C LEU A 66 -8.20 4.85 -1.54
N LEU A 67 -8.28 3.52 -1.61
CA LEU A 67 -9.38 2.86 -2.33
C LEU A 67 -10.74 3.20 -1.72
N THR A 68 -10.87 3.25 -0.39
CA THR A 68 -12.11 3.68 0.28
C THR A 68 -12.48 5.12 -0.06
N VAL A 69 -11.50 6.04 -0.15
CA VAL A 69 -11.74 7.42 -0.63
C VAL A 69 -12.29 7.41 -2.05
N LEU A 70 -11.66 6.66 -2.96
CA LEU A 70 -12.09 6.59 -4.36
C LEU A 70 -13.50 6.03 -4.48
N ILE A 71 -13.85 5.02 -3.69
CA ILE A 71 -15.22 4.48 -3.60
C ILE A 71 -16.18 5.51 -3.03
N ALA A 72 -15.78 6.30 -2.03
CA ALA A 72 -16.64 7.35 -1.49
C ALA A 72 -17.01 8.39 -2.56
N PHE A 73 -16.10 8.72 -3.48
CA PHE A 73 -16.36 9.63 -4.61
C PHE A 73 -17.31 9.06 -5.67
N THR A 74 -17.56 7.75 -5.71
CA THR A 74 -18.57 7.17 -6.62
C THR A 74 -19.99 7.24 -6.06
N LYS A 75 -20.14 7.52 -4.76
CA LYS A 75 -21.45 7.68 -4.11
C LYS A 75 -22.06 9.03 -4.46
N LYS A 76 -23.38 9.06 -4.65
CA LYS A 76 -24.12 10.29 -4.98
C LYS A 76 -24.47 11.15 -3.75
N GLU A 77 -24.23 10.64 -2.55
CA GLU A 77 -24.60 11.30 -1.30
C GLU A 77 -23.53 12.32 -0.87
N THR A 78 -23.94 13.54 -0.53
CA THR A 78 -23.03 14.60 -0.05
C THR A 78 -22.30 14.23 1.25
N SER A 79 -22.89 13.36 2.08
CA SER A 79 -22.28 12.79 3.29
C SER A 79 -20.97 12.03 2.99
N ALA A 80 -20.83 11.47 1.79
CA ALA A 80 -19.64 10.75 1.37
C ALA A 80 -18.41 11.66 1.22
N VAL A 81 -18.60 12.95 0.96
CA VAL A 81 -17.51 13.93 0.81
C VAL A 81 -16.81 14.18 2.15
N ALA A 82 -17.59 14.36 3.22
CA ALA A 82 -17.03 14.57 4.56
C ALA A 82 -16.24 13.34 5.04
N GLU A 83 -16.72 12.14 4.72
CA GLU A 83 -16.01 10.90 5.05
C GLU A 83 -14.74 10.74 4.21
N ALA A 84 -14.81 11.02 2.90
CA ALA A 84 -13.65 11.02 2.02
C ALA A 84 -12.56 11.98 2.50
N GLN A 85 -12.94 13.16 3.01
CA GLN A 85 -11.99 14.11 3.58
C GLN A 85 -11.25 13.54 4.80
N LYS A 86 -11.96 12.90 5.74
CA LYS A 86 -11.33 12.25 6.90
C LYS A 86 -10.37 11.14 6.50
N LEU A 87 -10.77 10.33 5.52
CA LEU A 87 -9.94 9.25 5.00
C LEU A 87 -8.72 9.79 4.25
N MET A 88 -8.83 10.91 3.54
CA MET A 88 -7.71 11.57 2.88
C MET A 88 -6.67 12.08 3.88
N VAL A 89 -7.08 12.63 5.01
CA VAL A 89 -6.15 13.01 6.10
C VAL A 89 -5.40 11.78 6.60
N GLN A 90 -6.10 10.67 6.85
CA GLN A 90 -5.45 9.41 7.26
C GLN A 90 -4.48 8.87 6.20
N ALA A 91 -4.81 9.01 4.91
CA ALA A 91 -3.91 8.61 3.83
C ALA A 91 -2.65 9.49 3.79
N ALA A 92 -2.80 10.81 3.99
CA ALA A 92 -1.69 11.75 4.00
C ALA A 92 -0.71 11.46 5.15
N ASP A 93 -1.22 11.15 6.35
CA ASP A 93 -0.38 10.81 7.52
C ASP A 93 0.52 9.58 7.26
N LEU A 94 0.10 8.66 6.39
CA LEU A 94 0.87 7.46 6.04
C LEU A 94 2.00 7.73 5.04
N LEU A 95 1.97 8.85 4.31
CA LEU A 95 2.97 9.16 3.29
C LEU A 95 4.37 9.29 3.87
N SER A 96 4.51 9.88 5.07
CA SER A 96 5.81 9.99 5.74
C SER A 96 6.43 8.62 6.03
N ALA A 97 5.63 7.68 6.58
CA ALA A 97 6.08 6.32 6.86
C ALA A 97 6.44 5.54 5.57
N ILE A 98 5.69 5.76 4.49
CA ILE A 98 5.98 5.16 3.18
C ILE A 98 7.28 5.71 2.60
N HIS A 99 7.43 7.04 2.60
CA HIS A 99 8.62 7.73 2.08
C HIS A 99 9.89 7.25 2.80
N ASN A 100 9.86 7.22 4.13
CA ASN A 100 11.02 6.84 4.94
C ASN A 100 11.39 5.35 4.79
N SER A 101 10.51 4.52 4.24
CA SER A 101 10.73 3.09 4.05
C SER A 101 10.86 2.69 2.58
N LEU A 102 11.05 3.64 1.65
CA LEU A 102 11.19 3.34 0.21
C LEU A 102 12.36 2.42 -0.10
N HIS A 103 13.45 2.53 0.67
CA HIS A 103 14.66 1.73 0.49
C HIS A 103 14.45 0.22 0.73
N HIS A 104 13.40 -0.18 1.46
CA HIS A 104 12.98 -1.58 1.61
C HIS A 104 12.19 -2.11 0.40
N GLY A 105 11.93 -1.28 -0.62
CA GLY A 105 11.30 -1.70 -1.86
C GLY A 105 12.26 -2.48 -2.78
N ILE A 106 11.70 -3.06 -3.84
CA ILE A 106 12.51 -3.71 -4.90
C ILE A 106 13.38 -2.64 -5.55
N GLN A 107 14.70 -2.78 -5.42
CA GLN A 107 15.67 -1.95 -6.13
C GLN A 107 16.01 -2.62 -7.46
N ALA A 108 16.11 -1.82 -8.52
CA ALA A 108 16.56 -2.33 -9.81
C ALA A 108 17.99 -2.86 -9.64
N GLN A 109 18.18 -4.17 -9.86
CA GLN A 109 19.52 -4.70 -10.00
C GLN A 109 20.07 -4.19 -11.34
N ASN A 110 21.17 -3.46 -11.30
CA ASN A 110 21.86 -2.96 -12.50
C ASN A 110 22.55 -4.08 -13.31
N ASP A 111 22.36 -5.34 -12.92
CA ASP A 111 22.88 -6.50 -13.62
C ASP A 111 22.06 -6.76 -14.88
N THR A 112 22.48 -6.10 -15.94
CA THR A 112 22.10 -6.41 -17.32
C THR A 112 22.67 -7.76 -17.72
N THR A 113 22.06 -8.84 -17.22
CA THR A 113 22.21 -10.17 -17.83
C THR A 113 20.86 -10.61 -18.38
N LYS A 114 20.77 -10.44 -19.69
CA LYS A 114 19.85 -11.02 -20.69
C LYS A 114 18.79 -12.00 -20.16
N GLY A 115 17.54 -11.66 -20.44
CA GLY A 115 16.41 -12.60 -20.56
C GLY A 115 15.61 -12.80 -19.28
N ASP A 116 14.32 -12.49 -19.35
CA ASP A 116 13.27 -12.99 -18.46
C ASP A 116 13.10 -12.38 -17.05
N GLN A 117 13.42 -11.09 -16.84
CA GLN A 117 12.90 -10.36 -15.68
C GLN A 117 11.51 -9.76 -15.96
N LYS A 118 10.54 -10.47 -15.38
CA LYS A 118 9.08 -10.25 -15.35
C LYS A 118 8.65 -8.78 -15.38
N GLN A 119 7.74 -8.53 -16.32
CA GLN A 119 7.10 -7.27 -16.75
C GLN A 119 6.43 -6.41 -15.66
N TYR A 120 6.38 -6.85 -14.41
CA TYR A 120 5.69 -6.14 -13.32
C TYR A 120 6.49 -4.95 -12.75
N CYS A 121 7.81 -4.89 -12.94
CA CYS A 121 8.66 -3.88 -12.31
C CYS A 121 8.69 -2.51 -13.04
N ARG A 122 8.10 -2.38 -14.24
CA ARG A 122 8.18 -1.15 -15.07
C ARG A 122 6.98 -0.21 -14.98
N ILE A 123 5.90 -0.60 -14.29
CA ILE A 123 4.67 0.20 -14.26
C ILE A 123 4.84 1.45 -13.37
N TRP A 124 5.60 1.35 -12.27
CA TRP A 124 5.77 2.45 -11.32
C TRP A 124 6.76 3.55 -11.76
N PRO A 125 7.95 3.26 -12.32
CA PRO A 125 8.85 4.31 -12.82
C PRO A 125 8.22 5.16 -13.93
N SER A 126 7.38 4.53 -14.76
CA SER A 126 6.68 5.24 -15.84
C SER A 126 5.66 6.25 -15.28
N LEU A 127 4.93 5.91 -14.21
CA LEU A 127 3.97 6.82 -13.57
C LEU A 127 4.62 8.01 -12.86
N VAL A 128 5.81 7.84 -12.29
CA VAL A 128 6.55 8.93 -11.62
C VAL A 128 7.06 9.96 -12.65
N SER A 129 7.43 9.51 -13.86
CA SER A 129 7.89 10.41 -14.93
C SER A 129 6.76 11.26 -15.55
N TYR A 130 5.49 10.85 -15.43
CA TYR A 130 4.35 11.61 -15.98
C TYR A 130 3.71 12.59 -14.99
N CYS A 131 4.12 12.60 -13.72
CA CYS A 131 3.58 13.51 -12.71
C CYS A 131 4.51 14.69 -12.37
N LEU A 132 5.63 14.82 -13.07
CA LEU A 132 6.62 15.91 -12.90
C LEU A 132 7.00 16.54 -14.24
N ASP A 133 6.01 16.83 -15.08
CA ASP A 133 6.07 17.82 -16.15
C ASP A 133 4.81 18.69 -16.11
#